data_AF-A0A318VIC4-F1
#
_entry.id   AF-A0A318VIC4-F1
#
_cell.length_a   1.000
_cell.length_b   1.000
_cell.length_c   1.000
_cell.angle_alpha   90.00
_cell.angle_beta   90.00
_cell.angle_gamma   90.00
#
_symmetry.space_group_name_H-M   'P 1'
#
loop_
_entity.id
_entity.type
_entity.pdbx_description
1 polymer ?
#
loop_
_entity_poly.entity_id
_entity_poly.type
_entity_poly.pdbx_seq_one_letter_code
_entity_poly.pdbx_strand_id
1 'polypeptide(L)'
;MPDPDAPRPLPRWQDLTTAEAAELAGRDPVAVLPLAAIEQHGPHLPLDTDLRIGEGLLQAAWAQLPADFPLLALPPLTILASPEHARFAGTLSLTPETAIRVLVETGRAVAGAGVRRLVLHNSHGGNRAVADTAALELRRRQRMLIVRHHYFLQDPPSQIGIPAAECRHGLHGGRIETAMMRHLAPASVHDAEARHAGSLGEELEASLEVLRPEGAAGFAWLAGDLNPAGTTGNAAAATAAEGAALVDHYATHLAAALRDARAFPLDRLA
;
A
#
# COMPACT_ATOMS: atom_id res chain seq x y z
N MET A 1 9.37 33.62 -4.83
CA MET A 1 8.88 32.84 -5.98
C MET A 1 8.84 31.39 -5.56
N PRO A 2 7.79 30.62 -5.91
CA PRO A 2 7.80 29.18 -5.64
C PRO A 2 9.01 28.56 -6.36
N ASP A 3 9.68 27.64 -5.68
CA ASP A 3 10.81 26.87 -6.19
C ASP A 3 10.32 26.00 -7.37
N PRO A 4 10.86 26.17 -8.60
CA PRO A 4 10.44 25.39 -9.76
C PRO A 4 10.73 23.89 -9.60
N ASP A 5 11.63 23.51 -8.68
CA ASP A 5 11.97 22.12 -8.37
C ASP A 5 11.14 21.55 -7.21
N ALA A 6 10.27 22.35 -6.58
CA ALA A 6 9.40 21.85 -5.51
C ALA A 6 8.39 20.83 -6.07
N PRO A 7 8.21 19.67 -5.41
CA PRO A 7 7.27 18.66 -5.88
C PRO A 7 5.85 19.22 -5.94
N ARG A 8 5.17 18.94 -7.06
CA ARG A 8 3.78 19.34 -7.27
C ARG A 8 2.91 18.82 -6.11
N PRO A 9 2.14 19.69 -5.41
CA PRO A 9 1.31 19.25 -4.30
C PRO A 9 0.27 18.25 -4.78
N LEU A 10 0.08 17.17 -4.01
CA LEU A 10 -0.95 16.17 -4.26
C LEU A 10 -2.33 16.75 -3.92
N PRO A 11 -3.31 16.79 -4.85
CA PRO A 11 -4.65 17.28 -4.56
C PRO A 11 -5.33 16.40 -3.50
N ARG A 12 -5.71 16.99 -2.37
CA ARG A 12 -6.34 16.28 -1.26
C ARG A 12 -7.83 16.56 -1.15
N TRP A 13 -8.58 15.53 -0.79
CA TRP A 13 -10.00 15.65 -0.49
C TRP A 13 -10.28 16.64 0.65
N GLN A 14 -9.48 16.58 1.72
CA GLN A 14 -9.66 17.43 2.91
C GLN A 14 -9.36 18.91 2.68
N ASP A 15 -8.77 19.28 1.55
CA ASP A 15 -8.48 20.67 1.19
C ASP A 15 -9.65 21.32 0.44
N LEU A 16 -10.64 20.53 -0.01
CA LEU A 16 -11.80 21.04 -0.73
C LEU A 16 -12.77 21.77 0.21
N THR A 17 -13.25 22.92 -0.24
CA THR A 17 -14.46 23.54 0.30
C THR A 17 -15.71 22.77 -0.14
N THR A 18 -16.82 22.96 0.56
CA THR A 18 -18.11 22.36 0.16
C THR A 18 -18.56 22.79 -1.22
N ALA A 19 -18.24 24.02 -1.65
CA ALA A 19 -18.54 24.50 -2.99
C ALA A 19 -17.75 23.74 -4.07
N GLU A 20 -16.45 23.51 -3.85
CA GLU A 20 -15.63 22.72 -4.77
C GLU A 20 -16.02 21.23 -4.78
N ALA A 21 -16.40 20.69 -3.61
CA ALA A 21 -16.87 19.32 -3.48
C ALA A 21 -18.18 19.08 -4.24
N ALA A 22 -19.08 20.08 -4.30
CA ALA A 22 -20.34 19.98 -5.04
C ALA A 22 -20.14 19.81 -6.56
N GLU A 23 -19.01 20.28 -7.10
CA GLU A 23 -18.67 20.21 -8.52
C GLU A 23 -17.91 18.92 -8.90
N LEU A 24 -17.59 18.03 -7.94
CA LEU A 24 -16.77 16.84 -8.19
C LEU A 24 -17.37 15.92 -9.26
N ALA A 25 -18.69 15.73 -9.25
CA ALA A 25 -19.36 14.89 -10.23
C ALA A 25 -19.09 15.33 -11.68
N GLY A 26 -19.07 16.65 -11.93
CA GLY A 26 -18.83 17.21 -13.26
C GLY A 26 -17.36 17.11 -13.71
N ARG A 27 -16.43 17.00 -12.75
CA ARG A 27 -14.98 16.88 -13.02
C ARG A 27 -14.54 15.45 -13.32
N ASP A 28 -15.40 14.48 -13.03
CA ASP A 28 -15.15 13.04 -13.21
C ASP A 28 -13.77 12.57 -12.69
N PRO A 29 -13.45 12.83 -11.40
CA PRO A 29 -12.14 12.56 -10.85
C PRO A 29 -11.87 11.06 -10.69
N VAL A 30 -10.58 10.71 -10.65
CA VAL A 30 -10.11 9.44 -10.10
C VAL A 30 -9.75 9.66 -8.65
N ALA A 31 -10.60 9.18 -7.75
CA ALA A 31 -10.32 9.20 -6.32
C ALA A 31 -9.34 8.06 -5.97
N VAL A 32 -8.39 8.35 -5.09
CA VAL A 32 -7.47 7.34 -4.53
C VAL A 32 -7.61 7.32 -3.03
N LEU A 33 -7.89 6.16 -2.47
CA LEU A 33 -7.93 5.93 -1.03
C LEU A 33 -6.68 5.14 -0.63
N PRO A 34 -5.70 5.78 0.04
CA PRO A 34 -4.56 5.06 0.60
C PRO A 34 -5.01 4.17 1.76
N LEU A 35 -4.62 2.90 1.72
CA LEU A 35 -4.82 1.91 2.77
C LEU A 35 -3.44 1.53 3.32
N ALA A 36 -3.22 1.76 4.60
CA ALA A 36 -1.97 1.50 5.29
C ALA A 36 -2.24 0.79 6.64
N ALA A 37 -1.21 0.64 7.46
CA ALA A 37 -1.31 0.19 8.84
C ALA A 37 -0.45 1.04 9.79
N ILE A 38 -0.75 0.91 11.08
CA ILE A 38 0.14 1.29 12.18
C ILE A 38 0.52 -0.01 12.89
N GLU A 39 1.70 -0.54 12.58
CA GLU A 39 2.12 -1.87 13.00
C GLU A 39 3.63 -2.03 13.11
N GLN A 40 4.04 -3.02 13.90
CA GLN A 40 5.44 -3.37 14.08
C GLN A 40 6.13 -3.61 12.73
N HIS A 41 7.37 -3.15 12.56
CA HIS A 41 8.25 -3.53 11.45
C HIS A 41 9.64 -3.85 12.01
N GLY A 42 9.66 -4.63 13.10
CA GLY A 42 10.86 -4.92 13.86
C GLY A 42 11.41 -3.70 14.61
N PRO A 43 12.66 -3.79 15.11
CA PRO A 43 13.26 -2.72 15.90
C PRO A 43 13.79 -1.54 15.07
N HIS A 44 13.92 -1.69 13.74
CA HIS A 44 14.61 -0.75 12.87
C HIS A 44 13.71 0.20 12.08
N LEU A 45 12.44 -0.15 11.87
CA LEU A 45 11.47 0.66 11.14
C LEU A 45 10.35 1.17 12.06
N PRO A 46 9.80 2.37 11.78
CA PRO A 46 8.75 2.95 12.61
C PRO A 46 7.40 2.26 12.37
N LEU A 47 6.46 2.44 13.30
CA LEU A 47 5.12 1.85 13.23
C LEU A 47 4.29 2.35 12.02
N ASP A 48 4.64 3.49 11.44
CA ASP A 48 3.95 4.11 10.30
C ASP A 48 4.65 3.82 8.95
N THR A 49 5.43 2.75 8.86
CA THR A 49 6.16 2.34 7.64
C THR A 49 5.23 2.24 6.43
N ASP A 50 4.12 1.52 6.56
CA ASP A 50 3.14 1.36 5.47
C ASP A 50 2.52 2.68 5.03
N LEU A 51 2.27 3.59 5.97
CA LEU A 51 1.75 4.92 5.67
C LEU A 51 2.76 5.72 4.85
N ARG A 52 4.03 5.74 5.26
CA ARG A 52 5.08 6.48 4.56
C ARG A 52 5.35 5.92 3.17
N ILE A 53 5.37 4.60 3.04
CA ILE A 53 5.50 3.92 1.74
C ILE A 53 4.30 4.28 0.85
N GLY A 54 3.07 4.07 1.33
CA GLY A 54 1.86 4.32 0.52
C GLY A 54 1.73 5.77 0.07
N GLU A 55 1.96 6.74 0.96
CA GLU A 55 1.95 8.16 0.62
C GLU A 55 3.11 8.55 -0.31
N GLY A 56 4.31 7.99 -0.07
CA GLY A 56 5.48 8.22 -0.92
C GLY A 56 5.27 7.71 -2.35
N LEU A 57 4.73 6.50 -2.50
CA LEU A 57 4.38 5.93 -3.81
C LEU A 57 3.31 6.74 -4.53
N LEU A 58 2.28 7.20 -3.81
CA LEU A 58 1.22 8.04 -4.39
C LEU A 58 1.75 9.41 -4.84
N GLN A 59 2.61 10.05 -4.04
CA GLN A 59 3.25 11.32 -4.41
C GLN A 59 4.18 11.15 -5.62
N ALA A 60 4.96 10.07 -5.68
CA ALA A 60 5.81 9.77 -6.83
C ALA A 60 4.98 9.47 -8.09
N ALA A 61 3.90 8.70 -7.96
CA ALA A 61 2.99 8.41 -9.07
C ALA A 61 2.33 9.70 -9.60
N TRP A 62 1.94 10.60 -8.69
CA TRP A 62 1.41 11.92 -9.05
C TRP A 62 2.40 12.75 -9.85
N ALA A 63 3.69 12.72 -9.53
CA ALA A 63 4.71 13.43 -10.30
C ALA A 63 4.82 12.94 -11.75
N GLN A 64 4.42 11.70 -12.04
CA GLN A 64 4.45 11.11 -13.37
C GLN A 64 3.13 11.27 -14.17
N LEU A 65 2.07 11.78 -13.54
CA LEU A 65 0.78 12.01 -14.21
C LEU A 65 0.74 13.36 -14.91
N PRO A 66 -0.05 13.51 -16.01
CA PRO A 66 -0.27 14.81 -16.64
C PRO A 66 -0.69 15.91 -15.66
N ALA A 67 -0.32 17.15 -15.96
CA ALA A 67 -0.59 18.30 -15.10
C ALA A 67 -2.09 18.50 -14.80
N ASP A 68 -2.92 18.16 -15.77
CA ASP A 68 -4.39 18.27 -15.77
C ASP A 68 -5.11 16.98 -15.37
N PHE A 69 -4.39 15.92 -14.98
CA PHE A 69 -5.00 14.67 -14.56
C PHE A 69 -5.88 14.91 -13.32
N PRO A 70 -7.18 14.54 -13.33
CA PRO A 70 -8.13 14.86 -12.26
C PRO A 70 -8.02 13.87 -11.09
N LEU A 71 -6.83 13.81 -10.46
CA LEU A 71 -6.58 13.00 -9.26
C LEU A 71 -7.18 13.67 -8.03
N LEU A 72 -7.74 12.88 -7.12
CA LEU A 72 -8.09 13.34 -5.77
C LEU A 72 -7.71 12.29 -4.73
N ALA A 73 -6.73 12.59 -3.89
CA ALA A 73 -6.31 11.70 -2.82
C ALA A 73 -7.18 11.91 -1.57
N LEU A 74 -7.77 10.83 -1.06
CA LEU A 74 -8.49 10.81 0.20
C LEU A 74 -7.53 10.82 1.40
N PRO A 75 -8.02 11.15 2.61
CA PRO A 75 -7.29 10.89 3.83
C PRO A 75 -6.93 9.39 3.92
N PRO A 76 -5.67 9.05 4.26
CA PRO A 76 -5.26 7.66 4.38
C PRO A 76 -6.01 6.97 5.53
N LEU A 77 -6.40 5.72 5.32
CA LEU A 77 -6.88 4.85 6.38
C LEU A 77 -5.69 4.06 6.94
N THR A 78 -5.25 4.46 8.14
CA THR A 78 -4.04 3.96 8.78
C THR A 78 -4.29 2.87 9.83
N ILE A 79 -5.54 2.68 10.24
CA ILE A 79 -5.94 1.65 11.19
C ILE A 79 -7.02 0.80 10.53
N LEU A 80 -6.60 -0.34 9.97
CA LEU A 80 -7.44 -1.30 9.29
C LEU A 80 -7.18 -2.71 9.85
N ALA A 81 -6.80 -3.70 9.04
CA ALA A 81 -6.63 -5.08 9.49
C ALA A 81 -5.17 -5.49 9.46
N SER A 82 -4.58 -5.66 10.65
CA SER A 82 -3.23 -6.19 10.91
C SER A 82 -3.23 -7.29 11.99
N PRO A 83 -4.18 -8.25 12.01
CA PRO A 83 -4.27 -9.26 13.07
C PRO A 83 -3.01 -10.13 13.20
N GLU A 84 -2.27 -10.34 12.12
CA GLU A 84 -1.00 -11.06 12.08
C GLU A 84 0.09 -10.42 12.95
N HIS A 85 -0.02 -9.12 13.23
CA HIS A 85 0.91 -8.34 14.04
C HIS A 85 0.40 -8.05 15.46
N ALA A 86 -0.76 -8.59 15.85
CA ALA A 86 -1.44 -8.25 17.10
C ALA A 86 -0.67 -8.60 18.40
N ARG A 87 0.35 -9.46 18.32
CA ARG A 87 1.21 -9.83 19.48
C ARG A 87 2.31 -8.81 19.76
N PHE A 88 2.54 -7.85 18.87
CA PHE A 88 3.62 -6.88 18.99
C PHE A 88 3.11 -5.54 19.53
N ALA A 89 3.90 -4.92 20.40
CA ALA A 89 3.53 -3.65 21.01
C ALA A 89 3.46 -2.53 19.96
N GLY A 90 2.47 -1.66 20.08
CA GLY A 90 2.27 -0.51 19.20
C GLY A 90 1.37 -0.76 17.99
N THR A 91 1.12 -2.02 17.61
CA THR A 91 0.19 -2.35 16.52
C THR A 91 -1.24 -1.95 16.87
N LEU A 92 -1.89 -1.20 15.97
CA LEU A 92 -3.30 -0.82 16.05
C LEU A 92 -4.08 -1.52 14.93
N SER A 93 -4.97 -2.45 15.30
CA SER A 93 -5.77 -3.22 14.35
C SER A 93 -7.25 -3.20 14.71
N LEU A 94 -8.09 -3.03 13.70
CA LEU A 94 -9.51 -3.36 13.74
C LEU A 94 -9.72 -4.86 13.48
N THR A 95 -10.90 -5.37 13.81
CA THR A 95 -11.33 -6.67 13.28
C THR A 95 -11.58 -6.58 11.77
N PRO A 96 -11.43 -7.66 11.01
CA PRO A 96 -11.71 -7.66 9.57
C PRO A 96 -13.12 -7.16 9.22
N GLU A 97 -14.14 -7.52 10.01
CA GLU A 97 -15.52 -7.08 9.80
C GLU A 97 -15.67 -5.56 9.96
N THR A 98 -14.97 -5.00 10.94
CA THR A 98 -14.98 -3.56 11.19
C THR A 98 -14.20 -2.81 10.11
N ALA A 99 -13.04 -3.32 9.70
CA ALA A 99 -12.26 -2.76 8.59
C ALA A 99 -13.06 -2.75 7.27
N ILE A 100 -13.74 -3.86 6.94
CA ILE A 100 -14.64 -3.94 5.78
C ILE A 100 -15.74 -2.88 5.87
N ARG A 101 -16.39 -2.74 7.03
CA ARG A 101 -17.42 -1.71 7.24
C ARG A 101 -16.89 -0.30 7.03
N VAL A 102 -15.73 0.03 7.59
CA VAL A 102 -15.07 1.34 7.41
C VAL A 102 -14.82 1.62 5.93
N LEU A 103 -14.27 0.65 5.20
CA LEU A 103 -14.01 0.78 3.75
C LEU A 103 -15.30 0.98 2.94
N VAL A 104 -16.34 0.20 3.23
CA VAL A 104 -17.64 0.30 2.55
C VAL A 104 -18.33 1.63 2.86
N GLU A 105 -18.29 2.11 4.10
CA GLU A 105 -18.89 3.39 4.48
C GLU A 105 -18.14 4.57 3.87
N THR A 106 -16.81 4.52 3.86
CA THR A 106 -15.95 5.50 3.18
C THR A 106 -16.25 5.54 1.69
N GLY A 107 -16.26 4.38 1.01
CA GLY A 107 -16.56 4.31 -0.42
C GLY A 107 -17.99 4.76 -0.75
N ARG A 108 -18.98 4.50 0.13
CA ARG A 108 -20.35 5.02 -0.02
C ARG A 108 -20.38 6.54 0.09
N ALA A 109 -19.62 7.15 1.01
CA ALA A 109 -19.55 8.60 1.13
C ALA A 109 -18.93 9.23 -0.13
N VAL A 110 -17.87 8.63 -0.67
CA VAL A 110 -17.24 9.02 -1.94
C VAL A 110 -18.24 8.93 -3.10
N ALA A 111 -19.00 7.83 -3.20
CA ALA A 111 -20.05 7.67 -4.19
C ALA A 111 -21.13 8.76 -4.07
N GLY A 112 -21.50 9.10 -2.84
CA GLY A 112 -22.49 10.14 -2.53
C GLY A 112 -22.08 11.55 -2.99
N ALA A 113 -20.78 11.82 -3.10
CA ALA A 113 -20.24 13.04 -3.69
C ALA A 113 -20.19 13.01 -5.23
N GLY A 114 -20.73 11.95 -5.86
CA GLY A 114 -20.79 11.81 -7.31
C GLY A 114 -19.53 11.24 -7.96
N VAL A 115 -18.53 10.83 -7.18
CA VAL A 115 -17.33 10.17 -7.71
C VAL A 115 -17.68 8.76 -8.21
N ARG A 116 -17.20 8.41 -9.41
CA ARG A 116 -17.51 7.12 -10.05
C ARG A 116 -16.31 6.18 -10.20
N ARG A 117 -15.11 6.65 -9.89
CA ARG A 117 -13.84 5.91 -9.99
C ARG A 117 -13.07 6.02 -8.68
N LEU A 118 -12.87 4.88 -8.02
CA LEU A 118 -12.13 4.80 -6.76
C LEU A 118 -11.04 3.74 -6.87
N VAL A 119 -9.79 4.14 -6.64
CA VAL A 119 -8.63 3.26 -6.53
C VAL A 119 -8.28 3.09 -5.07
N LEU A 120 -8.34 1.86 -4.57
CA LEU A 120 -7.81 1.47 -3.26
C LEU A 120 -6.31 1.21 -3.44
N HIS A 121 -5.46 2.14 -2.99
CA HIS A 121 -4.01 2.00 -3.04
C HIS A 121 -3.51 1.45 -1.70
N ASN A 122 -3.20 0.16 -1.66
CA ASN A 122 -2.84 -0.55 -0.45
C ASN A 122 -1.32 -0.78 -0.35
N SER A 123 -0.75 -0.40 0.78
CA SER A 123 0.64 -0.61 1.16
C SER A 123 0.86 -1.65 2.25
N HIS A 124 -0.19 -2.26 2.78
CA HIS A 124 -0.11 -3.24 3.87
C HIS A 124 -0.70 -4.61 3.45
N GLY A 125 0.01 -5.71 3.74
CA GLY A 125 -0.38 -7.07 3.39
C GLY A 125 -1.76 -7.49 3.94
N GLY A 126 -1.97 -7.34 5.26
CA GLY A 126 -3.18 -7.75 5.97
C GLY A 126 -4.47 -7.07 5.48
N ASN A 127 -4.33 -5.90 4.84
CA ASN A 127 -5.46 -5.19 4.24
C ASN A 127 -5.99 -5.85 2.96
N ARG A 128 -5.28 -6.80 2.34
CA ARG A 128 -5.67 -7.38 1.04
C ARG A 128 -7.07 -8.01 1.06
N ALA A 129 -7.33 -8.92 1.99
CA ALA A 129 -8.60 -9.65 2.04
C ALA A 129 -9.80 -8.74 2.37
N VAL A 130 -9.61 -7.77 3.26
CA VAL A 130 -10.65 -6.79 3.62
C VAL A 130 -10.92 -5.81 2.49
N ALA A 131 -9.88 -5.36 1.77
CA ALA A 131 -10.01 -4.50 0.60
C ALA A 131 -10.72 -5.22 -0.56
N ASP A 132 -10.39 -6.49 -0.81
CA ASP A 132 -11.04 -7.32 -1.82
C ASP A 132 -12.55 -7.47 -1.56
N THR A 133 -12.90 -7.79 -0.31
CA THR A 133 -14.29 -7.95 0.12
C THR A 133 -15.07 -6.64 0.02
N ALA A 134 -14.49 -5.54 0.53
CA ALA A 134 -15.12 -4.22 0.49
C ALA A 134 -15.29 -3.71 -0.95
N ALA A 135 -14.31 -3.94 -1.83
CA ALA A 135 -14.36 -3.49 -3.21
C ALA A 135 -15.49 -4.15 -4.00
N LEU A 136 -15.68 -5.47 -3.86
CA LEU A 136 -16.78 -6.18 -4.50
C LEU A 136 -18.13 -5.65 -4.01
N GLU A 137 -18.25 -5.41 -2.71
CA GLU A 137 -19.48 -4.90 -2.12
C GLU A 137 -19.81 -3.47 -2.59
N LEU A 138 -18.81 -2.59 -2.62
CA LEU A 138 -18.93 -1.24 -3.17
C LEU A 138 -19.32 -1.28 -4.64
N ARG A 139 -18.67 -2.12 -5.45
CA ARG A 139 -19.00 -2.28 -6.87
C ARG A 139 -20.46 -2.72 -7.05
N ARG A 140 -20.94 -3.67 -6.24
CA ARG A 140 -22.31 -4.17 -6.29
C ARG A 140 -23.33 -3.09 -5.91
N ARG A 141 -23.01 -2.22 -4.95
CA ARG A 141 -23.95 -1.23 -4.40
C ARG A 141 -23.88 0.17 -5.04
N GLN A 142 -22.72 0.63 -5.48
CA GLN A 142 -22.46 2.05 -5.79
C GLN A 142 -22.33 2.38 -7.29
N ARG A 143 -22.41 1.39 -8.20
CA ARG A 143 -22.20 1.58 -9.65
C ARG A 143 -20.90 2.35 -9.99
N MET A 144 -19.87 2.17 -9.17
CA MET A 144 -18.54 2.75 -9.38
C MET A 144 -17.60 1.71 -9.97
N LEU A 145 -16.58 2.17 -10.69
CA LEU A 145 -15.35 1.40 -10.87
C LEU A 145 -14.58 1.42 -9.55
N ILE A 146 -14.32 0.24 -8.99
CA ILE A 146 -13.44 0.07 -7.84
C ILE A 146 -12.20 -0.71 -8.29
N VAL A 147 -11.04 -0.07 -8.24
CA VAL A 147 -9.75 -0.68 -8.56
C VAL A 147 -9.05 -1.02 -7.25
N ARG A 148 -8.47 -2.23 -7.19
CA ARG A 148 -7.68 -2.69 -6.04
C ARG A 148 -6.23 -2.74 -6.48
N HIS A 149 -5.41 -1.86 -5.90
CA HIS A 149 -4.00 -1.75 -6.24
C HIS A 149 -3.18 -2.10 -4.99
N HIS A 150 -2.39 -3.16 -5.07
CA HIS A 150 -1.46 -3.60 -4.03
C HIS A 150 -0.05 -3.50 -4.61
N TYR A 151 0.81 -2.61 -4.11
CA TYR A 151 2.15 -2.46 -4.71
C TYR A 151 2.96 -3.76 -4.54
N PHE A 152 2.81 -4.44 -3.41
CA PHE A 152 3.55 -5.64 -3.03
C PHE A 152 3.17 -6.90 -3.83
N LEU A 153 2.18 -6.81 -4.75
CA LEU A 153 1.88 -7.88 -5.70
C LEU A 153 2.69 -7.76 -7.01
N GLN A 154 3.59 -6.77 -7.08
CA GLN A 154 4.48 -6.55 -8.21
C GLN A 154 5.90 -6.97 -7.83
N ASP A 155 6.53 -7.72 -8.72
CA ASP A 155 7.95 -8.04 -8.57
C ASP A 155 8.77 -6.75 -8.54
N PRO A 156 9.80 -6.67 -7.67
CA PRO A 156 10.72 -5.54 -7.72
C PRO A 156 11.43 -5.49 -9.07
N PRO A 157 11.91 -4.32 -9.48
CA PRO A 157 12.49 -4.17 -10.80
C PRO A 157 13.80 -4.95 -10.91
N SER A 158 14.01 -5.68 -12.01
CA SER A 158 15.13 -6.62 -12.15
C SER A 158 16.51 -5.95 -12.07
N GLN A 159 16.62 -4.65 -12.42
CA GLN A 159 17.91 -3.94 -12.44
C GLN A 159 18.57 -3.75 -11.06
N ILE A 160 17.80 -3.81 -9.95
CA ILE A 160 18.39 -3.69 -8.60
C ILE A 160 18.81 -5.06 -8.02
N GLY A 161 18.50 -6.17 -8.70
CA GLY A 161 19.03 -7.48 -8.34
C GLY A 161 18.61 -8.00 -6.96
N ILE A 162 17.39 -7.70 -6.50
CA ILE A 162 16.87 -8.28 -5.26
C ILE A 162 16.77 -9.81 -5.44
N PRO A 163 17.39 -10.62 -4.55
CA PRO A 163 17.36 -12.07 -4.66
C PRO A 163 15.93 -12.61 -4.65
N ALA A 164 15.64 -13.62 -5.48
CA ALA A 164 14.31 -14.23 -5.52
C ALA A 164 13.86 -14.81 -4.16
N ALA A 165 14.81 -15.25 -3.33
CA ALA A 165 14.54 -15.70 -1.96
C ALA A 165 14.05 -14.54 -1.07
N GLU A 166 14.61 -13.34 -1.21
CA GLU A 166 14.15 -12.14 -0.50
C GLU A 166 12.74 -11.76 -0.95
N CYS A 167 12.45 -11.78 -2.26
CA CYS A 167 11.10 -11.51 -2.76
C CYS A 167 10.05 -12.50 -2.23
N ARG A 168 10.46 -13.75 -1.97
CA ARG A 168 9.56 -14.83 -1.55
C ARG A 168 9.36 -14.90 -0.04
N HIS A 169 10.41 -14.66 0.73
CA HIS A 169 10.43 -14.91 2.18
C HIS A 169 10.61 -13.64 3.01
N GLY A 170 11.09 -12.55 2.40
CA GLY A 170 11.25 -11.21 3.00
C GLY A 170 9.94 -10.43 3.04
N LEU A 171 8.89 -11.04 3.60
CA LEU A 171 7.52 -10.58 3.58
C LEU A 171 7.25 -9.31 4.40
N HIS A 172 8.05 -9.05 5.45
CA HIS A 172 7.75 -8.00 6.43
C HIS A 172 8.98 -7.36 7.08
N GLY A 173 9.11 -6.05 7.02
CA GLY A 173 10.27 -5.29 7.51
C GLY A 173 11.60 -5.67 6.82
N GLY A 174 11.53 -6.39 5.70
CA GLY A 174 12.67 -6.92 4.96
C GLY A 174 13.40 -5.87 4.13
N ARG A 175 14.17 -6.33 3.14
CA ARG A 175 15.03 -5.46 2.31
C ARG A 175 14.22 -4.43 1.53
N ILE A 176 13.08 -4.82 0.94
CA ILE A 176 12.26 -3.95 0.07
C ILE A 176 11.73 -2.74 0.85
N GLU A 177 11.06 -2.97 1.98
CA GLU A 177 10.49 -1.89 2.79
C GLU A 177 11.56 -1.04 3.44
N THR A 178 12.63 -1.68 3.95
CA THR A 178 13.77 -0.95 4.54
C THR A 178 14.44 -0.07 3.49
N ALA A 179 14.60 -0.54 2.25
CA ALA A 179 15.17 0.25 1.16
C ALA A 179 14.29 1.47 0.84
N MET A 180 12.99 1.26 0.63
CA MET A 180 12.04 2.36 0.40
C MET A 180 12.04 3.37 1.54
N MET A 181 12.07 2.91 2.80
CA MET A 181 12.12 3.80 3.97
C MET A 181 13.42 4.57 4.10
N ARG A 182 14.57 3.98 3.74
CA ARG A 182 15.85 4.70 3.64
C ARG A 182 15.83 5.81 2.59
N HIS A 183 14.99 5.70 1.56
CA HIS A 183 14.79 6.75 0.57
C HIS A 183 13.75 7.79 1.02
N LEU A 184 12.56 7.35 1.45
CA LEU A 184 11.41 8.20 1.74
C LEU A 184 11.53 8.92 3.09
N ALA A 185 12.11 8.27 4.10
CA ALA A 185 12.21 8.79 5.46
C ALA A 185 13.45 8.27 6.19
N PRO A 186 14.67 8.56 5.70
CA PRO A 186 15.91 8.03 6.27
C PRO A 186 16.08 8.29 7.76
N ALA A 187 15.65 9.47 8.23
CA ALA A 187 15.76 9.86 9.64
C ALA A 187 14.93 9.00 10.61
N SER A 188 13.97 8.21 10.11
CA SER A 188 13.18 7.28 10.94
C SER A 188 13.68 5.85 10.94
N VAL A 189 14.70 5.53 10.14
CA VAL A 189 15.28 4.19 10.09
C VAL A 189 16.37 4.10 11.15
N HIS A 190 16.22 3.18 12.09
CA HIS A 190 17.28 2.87 13.05
C HIS A 190 18.24 1.85 12.44
N ASP A 191 19.16 2.31 11.59
CA ASP A 191 20.09 1.45 10.84
C ASP A 191 20.91 0.51 11.74
N ALA A 192 21.22 0.94 12.96
CA ALA A 192 21.92 0.14 13.95
C ALA A 192 21.14 -1.13 14.35
N GLU A 193 19.83 -1.18 14.16
CA GLU A 193 18.95 -2.30 14.47
C GLU A 193 18.57 -3.13 13.23
N ALA A 194 18.92 -2.68 12.02
CA ALA A 194 18.61 -3.40 10.79
C ALA A 194 19.44 -4.70 10.72
N ARG A 195 18.75 -5.85 10.62
CA ARG A 195 19.36 -7.19 10.62
C ARG A 195 18.77 -8.05 9.52
N HIS A 196 19.40 -9.19 9.28
CA HIS A 196 18.76 -10.27 8.54
C HIS A 196 17.95 -11.13 9.51
N ALA A 197 16.67 -11.29 9.22
CA ALA A 197 15.76 -12.17 9.95
C ALA A 197 15.29 -13.28 9.00
N GLY A 198 15.73 -14.52 9.25
CA GLY A 198 15.28 -15.68 8.48
C GLY A 198 13.77 -15.92 8.64
N SER A 199 13.17 -16.69 7.75
CA SER A 199 11.73 -16.99 7.79
C SER A 199 11.50 -18.48 7.95
N LEU A 200 10.51 -18.88 8.76
CA LEU A 200 9.97 -20.24 8.74
C LEU A 200 9.60 -20.67 7.31
N GLY A 201 9.13 -19.76 6.46
CA GLY A 201 8.83 -20.05 5.07
C GLY A 201 10.02 -20.57 4.26
N GLU A 202 11.22 -20.06 4.55
CA GLU A 202 12.48 -20.49 3.92
C GLU A 202 12.88 -21.90 4.40
N GLU A 203 12.74 -22.18 5.70
CA GLU A 203 13.00 -23.50 6.28
C GLU A 203 12.04 -24.58 5.74
N LEU A 204 10.75 -24.23 5.60
CA LEU A 204 9.74 -25.10 5.02
C LEU A 204 9.97 -25.33 3.53
N GLU A 205 10.61 -24.40 2.82
CA GLU A 205 10.97 -24.58 1.42
C GLU A 205 11.96 -25.72 1.20
N ALA A 206 12.89 -25.92 2.13
CA ALA A 206 13.85 -27.01 2.09
C ALA A 206 13.27 -28.37 2.51
N SER A 207 12.15 -28.40 3.25
CA SER A 207 11.68 -29.60 3.94
C SER A 207 10.30 -30.12 3.52
N LEU A 208 9.44 -29.27 2.95
CA LEU A 208 8.08 -29.63 2.52
C LEU A 208 7.89 -29.38 1.03
N GLU A 209 7.01 -30.14 0.38
CA GLU A 209 6.77 -30.03 -1.07
C GLU A 209 5.98 -28.78 -1.46
N VAL A 210 4.86 -28.49 -0.76
CA VAL A 210 3.90 -27.45 -1.19
C VAL A 210 3.51 -26.46 -0.09
N LEU A 211 3.46 -26.89 1.18
CA LEU A 211 2.95 -26.06 2.29
C LEU A 211 3.91 -24.92 2.64
N ARG A 212 3.43 -23.67 2.59
CA ARG A 212 4.21 -22.43 2.80
C ARG A 212 3.34 -21.35 3.49
N PRO A 213 3.93 -20.26 4.03
CA PRO A 213 3.14 -19.12 4.50
C PRO A 213 2.28 -18.50 3.39
N GLU A 214 2.87 -18.32 2.21
CA GLU A 214 2.23 -17.74 1.03
C GLU A 214 2.28 -18.70 -0.17
N GLY A 215 1.37 -18.53 -1.13
CA GLY A 215 1.31 -19.32 -2.36
C GLY A 215 0.01 -20.14 -2.50
N ALA A 216 0.02 -21.15 -3.38
CA ALA A 216 -1.18 -21.91 -3.73
C ALA A 216 -1.76 -22.75 -2.57
N ALA A 217 -0.92 -23.17 -1.62
CA ALA A 217 -1.32 -23.81 -0.37
C ALA A 217 -0.70 -23.08 0.83
N GLY A 218 -1.02 -21.78 0.93
CA GLY A 218 -0.67 -20.92 2.06
C GLY A 218 -1.37 -21.34 3.35
N PHE A 219 -0.67 -21.38 4.49
CA PHE A 219 -1.29 -21.51 5.81
C PHE A 219 -1.40 -20.15 6.50
N ALA A 220 -2.39 -20.00 7.39
CA ALA A 220 -2.53 -18.78 8.19
C ALA A 220 -1.40 -18.68 9.23
N TRP A 221 -0.76 -17.52 9.31
CA TRP A 221 0.39 -17.26 10.18
C TRP A 221 0.21 -15.96 10.96
N LEU A 222 0.84 -15.88 12.14
CA LEU A 222 1.12 -14.62 12.82
C LEU A 222 2.59 -14.27 12.57
N ALA A 223 2.96 -12.98 12.59
CA ALA A 223 4.31 -12.55 12.24
C ALA A 223 5.39 -13.24 13.10
N GLY A 224 5.07 -13.48 14.38
CA GLY A 224 5.93 -14.22 15.31
C GLY A 224 6.13 -15.70 14.98
N ASP A 225 5.23 -16.30 14.21
CA ASP A 225 5.36 -17.69 13.74
C ASP A 225 6.39 -17.77 12.61
N LEU A 226 6.53 -16.71 11.80
CA LEU A 226 7.53 -16.64 10.72
C LEU A 226 8.92 -16.29 11.25
N ASN A 227 8.99 -15.33 12.18
CA ASN A 227 10.20 -15.01 12.93
C ASN A 227 9.85 -14.35 14.27
N PRO A 228 10.49 -14.72 15.40
CA PRO A 228 10.22 -14.11 16.71
C PRO A 228 10.41 -12.59 16.77
N ALA A 229 11.23 -12.00 15.89
CA ALA A 229 11.43 -10.55 15.80
C ALA A 229 10.25 -9.81 15.14
N GLY A 230 9.31 -10.53 14.52
CA GLY A 230 8.19 -9.95 13.78
C GLY A 230 8.51 -9.55 12.34
N THR A 231 9.78 -9.63 11.93
CA THR A 231 10.22 -9.30 10.56
C THR A 231 10.85 -10.50 9.87
N THR A 232 10.81 -10.52 8.55
CA THR A 232 11.50 -11.51 7.71
C THR A 232 12.20 -10.82 6.55
N GLY A 233 13.37 -11.33 6.16
CA GLY A 233 14.20 -10.78 5.08
C GLY A 233 15.48 -10.10 5.57
N ASN A 234 16.27 -9.57 4.63
CA ASN A 234 17.56 -8.97 4.90
C ASN A 234 17.52 -7.42 4.89
N ALA A 235 16.99 -6.82 5.96
CA ALA A 235 16.95 -5.37 6.12
C ALA A 235 18.35 -4.73 6.12
N ALA A 236 19.37 -5.44 6.63
CA ALA A 236 20.74 -4.95 6.64
C ALA A 236 21.30 -4.70 5.23
N ALA A 237 20.85 -5.45 4.22
CA ALA A 237 21.31 -5.33 2.83
C ALA A 237 20.62 -4.23 2.01
N ALA A 238 19.62 -3.55 2.57
CA ALA A 238 18.88 -2.50 1.87
C ALA A 238 19.76 -1.27 1.61
N THR A 239 19.43 -0.46 0.61
CA THR A 239 20.09 0.83 0.39
C THR A 239 19.09 1.90 -0.03
N ALA A 240 19.43 3.17 0.20
CA ALA A 240 18.58 4.28 -0.25
C ALA A 240 18.47 4.34 -1.79
N ALA A 241 19.51 3.91 -2.51
CA ALA A 241 19.50 3.84 -3.98
C ALA A 241 18.51 2.77 -4.49
N GLU A 242 18.48 1.59 -3.86
CA GLU A 242 17.44 0.58 -4.11
C GLU A 242 16.05 1.14 -3.79
N GLY A 243 15.93 1.88 -2.68
CA GLY A 243 14.69 2.55 -2.29
C GLY A 243 14.15 3.50 -3.33
N ALA A 244 15.01 4.36 -3.90
CA ALA A 244 14.63 5.27 -4.97
C ALA A 244 14.13 4.53 -6.22
N ALA A 245 14.83 3.46 -6.62
CA ALA A 245 14.45 2.63 -7.76
C ALA A 245 13.15 1.86 -7.53
N LEU A 246 12.93 1.33 -6.32
CA LEU A 246 11.67 0.67 -5.93
C LEU A 246 10.50 1.65 -5.94
N VAL A 247 10.69 2.85 -5.36
CA VAL A 247 9.66 3.89 -5.33
C VAL A 247 9.27 4.32 -6.75
N ASP A 248 10.24 4.60 -7.62
CA ASP A 248 9.95 4.97 -9.01
C ASP A 248 9.23 3.84 -9.78
N HIS A 249 9.67 2.60 -9.58
CA HIS A 249 9.04 1.43 -10.20
C HIS A 249 7.58 1.27 -9.78
N TYR A 250 7.30 1.15 -8.47
CA TYR A 250 5.94 0.94 -7.98
C TYR A 250 5.04 2.16 -8.21
N ALA A 251 5.60 3.38 -8.19
CA ALA A 251 4.90 4.60 -8.58
C ALA A 251 4.49 4.59 -10.06
N THR A 252 5.35 4.08 -10.95
CA THR A 252 5.05 3.94 -12.38
C THR A 252 3.85 3.04 -12.62
N HIS A 253 3.78 1.93 -11.88
CA HIS A 253 2.66 1.01 -11.93
C HIS A 253 1.37 1.62 -11.37
N LEU A 254 1.44 2.34 -10.24
CA LEU A 254 0.29 3.07 -9.70
C LEU A 254 -0.20 4.15 -10.68
N ALA A 255 0.70 4.93 -11.27
CA ALA A 255 0.35 5.93 -12.27
C ALA A 255 -0.34 5.31 -13.50
N ALA A 256 0.10 4.12 -13.93
CA ALA A 256 -0.57 3.38 -14.99
C ALA A 256 -2.00 2.96 -14.57
N ALA A 257 -2.17 2.39 -13.36
CA ALA A 257 -3.48 2.01 -12.84
C ALA A 257 -4.44 3.22 -12.74
N LEU A 258 -3.94 4.39 -12.38
CA LEU A 258 -4.72 5.64 -12.33
C LEU A 258 -5.15 6.09 -13.72
N ARG A 259 -4.25 6.05 -14.72
CA ARG A 259 -4.58 6.34 -16.13
C ARG A 259 -5.63 5.38 -16.67
N ASP A 260 -5.49 4.08 -16.41
CA ASP A 260 -6.44 3.07 -16.84
C ASP A 260 -7.80 3.24 -16.16
N ALA A 261 -7.82 3.54 -14.86
CA ALA A 261 -9.05 3.85 -14.14
C ALA A 261 -9.78 5.05 -14.78
N ARG A 262 -9.04 6.11 -15.15
CA ARG A 262 -9.60 7.29 -15.82
C ARG A 262 -10.16 6.95 -17.20
N ALA A 263 -9.42 6.19 -17.99
CA ALA A 263 -9.77 5.81 -19.37
C ALA A 263 -10.88 4.75 -19.42
N PHE A 264 -11.10 4.01 -18.32
CA PHE A 264 -12.06 2.93 -18.29
C PHE A 264 -13.49 3.43 -18.62
N PRO A 265 -14.17 2.79 -19.59
CA PRO A 265 -15.54 3.15 -20.00
C PRO A 265 -16.57 2.64 -18.97
N LEU A 266 -17.08 3.54 -18.12
CA LEU A 266 -17.99 3.19 -17.01
C LEU A 266 -19.32 2.57 -17.45
N ASP A 267 -19.76 2.80 -18.68
CA ASP A 267 -20.95 2.16 -19.29
C ASP A 267 -20.79 0.64 -19.43
N ARG A 268 -19.56 0.11 -19.42
CA ARG A 268 -19.29 -1.34 -19.35
C ARG A 268 -19.61 -1.96 -17.99
N LEU A 269 -19.90 -1.14 -16.98
CA LEU A 269 -20.29 -1.56 -15.63
C LEU A 269 -21.80 -1.32 -15.35
N ALA A 270 -22.57 -0.95 -16.37
CA ALA A 270 -24.02 -0.75 -16.27
C ALA A 270 -24.78 -2.03 -15.90
#